data_AF-A0A918EJV7-F1
#
_entry.id   AF-A0A918EJV7-F1
#
_cell.length_a   1.000
_cell.length_b   1.000
_cell.length_c   1.000
_cell.angle_alpha   90.00
_cell.angle_beta   90.00
_cell.angle_gamma   90.00
#
_symmetry.space_group_name_H-M   'P 1'
#
loop_
_entity.id
_entity.type
_entity.pdbx_description
1 polymer ?
#
loop_
_entity_poly.entity_id
_entity_poly.type
_entity_poly.pdbx_seq_one_letter_code
_entity_poly.pdbx_strand_id
1 'polypeptide(L)'
;MGEGPVVLHAVVVGVDRYRDPRIADLSWARRDAEAVAELVEQVHPSQRRVTLLLDEEATRRNVHVEIGERLAGEATEDDLVLLYFACHGSPETSPGPNGVDRYLVLHDTEYDHVYATGLSMERELPWLFERITGPPLVVLLVDACFSGRAGGRTFEGPRLRAARASDRAGGTVSLSELELGEGRLMVGACDDDQVARESAELGHGVFTHYLLKGPSAADEGFTVGVHRLYEEVAAAVAEHTGGRQVPVINGRSARARLPYLW
;
A
#
# COMPACT_ATOMS: atom_id res chain seq x y z
N MET A 1 -17.56 15.93 25.39
CA MET A 1 -17.51 14.45 25.36
C MET A 1 -16.59 14.07 24.23
N GLY A 2 -15.39 13.53 24.40
CA GLY A 2 -14.44 13.55 25.51
C GLY A 2 -13.08 13.47 24.81
N GLU A 3 -12.16 14.38 25.11
CA GLU A 3 -10.86 14.49 24.45
C GLU A 3 -9.96 13.31 24.88
N GLY A 4 -10.21 12.14 24.29
CA GLY A 4 -9.25 11.05 24.30
C GLY A 4 -8.04 11.41 23.45
N PRO A 5 -6.86 10.82 23.71
CA PRO A 5 -5.71 11.03 22.86
C PRO A 5 -5.98 10.46 21.46
N VAL A 6 -5.58 11.19 20.41
CA VAL A 6 -5.56 10.70 19.02
C VAL A 6 -4.88 9.35 18.95
N VAL A 7 -5.54 8.37 18.32
CA VAL A 7 -5.02 7.01 18.14
C VAL A 7 -4.58 6.81 16.68
N LEU A 8 -3.37 6.31 16.49
CA LEU A 8 -2.91 5.77 15.21
C LEU A 8 -3.35 4.32 15.09
N HIS A 9 -4.27 4.05 14.16
CA HIS A 9 -4.62 2.68 13.78
C HIS A 9 -3.80 2.28 12.56
N ALA A 10 -3.03 1.19 12.68
CA ALA A 10 -2.24 0.64 11.60
C ALA A 10 -2.73 -0.76 11.23
N VAL A 11 -2.94 -0.99 9.93
CA VAL A 11 -3.08 -2.34 9.36
C VAL A 11 -1.94 -2.53 8.37
N VAL A 12 -1.05 -3.46 8.69
CA VAL A 12 0.21 -3.68 8.00
C VAL A 12 0.17 -5.09 7.41
N VAL A 13 0.35 -5.19 6.10
CA VAL A 13 0.18 -6.42 5.32
C VAL A 13 1.47 -6.72 4.57
N GLY A 14 2.00 -7.92 4.75
CA GLY A 14 3.20 -8.40 4.07
C GLY A 14 3.00 -9.80 3.51
N VAL A 15 3.21 -10.00 2.22
CA VAL A 15 2.99 -11.30 1.56
C VAL A 15 4.24 -11.73 0.80
N ASP A 16 4.99 -12.66 1.36
CA ASP A 16 6.05 -13.37 0.63
C ASP A 16 5.54 -14.68 0.04
N ARG A 17 4.64 -15.37 0.75
CA ARG A 17 4.16 -16.71 0.36
C ARG A 17 2.75 -16.67 -0.19
N TYR A 18 2.59 -17.17 -1.41
CA TYR A 18 1.30 -17.27 -2.08
C TYR A 18 0.79 -18.71 -2.09
N ARG A 19 -0.51 -18.89 -1.86
CA ARG A 19 -1.15 -20.21 -1.90
C ARG A 19 -1.15 -20.81 -3.30
N ASP A 20 -1.38 -19.99 -4.33
CA ASP A 20 -1.31 -20.43 -5.72
C ASP A 20 0.14 -20.48 -6.18
N PRO A 21 0.71 -21.67 -6.47
CA PRO A 21 2.14 -21.82 -6.79
C PRO A 21 2.55 -21.20 -8.14
N ARG A 22 1.60 -20.68 -8.92
CA ARG A 22 1.88 -19.94 -10.16
C ARG A 22 2.20 -18.48 -9.90
N ILE A 23 1.83 -17.97 -8.72
CA ILE A 23 2.28 -16.67 -8.23
C ILE A 23 3.62 -16.93 -7.54
N ALA A 24 4.68 -16.28 -8.03
CA ALA A 24 6.00 -16.46 -7.45
C ALA A 24 6.05 -15.85 -6.05
N ASP A 25 6.81 -16.47 -5.16
CA ASP A 25 7.06 -15.92 -3.85
C ASP A 25 7.98 -14.70 -3.91
N LEU A 26 7.80 -13.78 -2.96
CA LEU A 26 8.71 -12.66 -2.70
C LEU A 26 9.72 -13.03 -1.60
N SER A 27 10.74 -12.18 -1.43
CA SER A 27 11.83 -12.43 -0.49
C SER A 27 11.80 -11.53 0.75
N TRP A 28 11.19 -10.35 0.68
CA TRP A 28 11.30 -9.32 1.71
C TRP A 28 9.99 -8.64 2.06
N ALA A 29 8.87 -8.94 1.40
CA ALA A 29 7.60 -8.27 1.65
C ALA A 29 7.07 -8.56 3.07
N ARG A 30 7.28 -9.78 3.59
CA ARG A 30 6.96 -10.11 4.98
C ARG A 30 7.81 -9.27 5.94
N ARG A 31 9.12 -9.23 5.71
CA ARG A 31 10.09 -8.51 6.56
C ARG A 31 9.87 -7.00 6.52
N ASP A 32 9.50 -6.48 5.37
CA ASP A 32 9.11 -5.09 5.17
C ASP A 32 7.91 -4.72 6.06
N ALA A 33 6.87 -5.55 6.06
CA ALA A 33 5.70 -5.38 6.93
C ALA A 33 6.05 -5.49 8.43
N GLU A 34 6.88 -6.46 8.82
CA GLU A 34 7.36 -6.59 10.20
C GLU A 34 8.08 -5.32 10.66
N ALA A 35 9.00 -4.78 9.85
CA ALA A 35 9.74 -3.57 10.18
C ALA A 35 8.86 -2.30 10.25
N VAL A 36 7.86 -2.18 9.38
CA VAL A 36 6.90 -1.07 9.44
C VAL A 36 6.00 -1.18 10.67
N ALA A 37 5.58 -2.39 11.06
CA ALA A 37 4.85 -2.59 12.30
C ALA A 37 5.70 -2.20 13.53
N GLU A 38 6.97 -2.61 13.58
CA GLU A 38 7.91 -2.21 14.63
C GLU A 38 8.11 -0.68 14.73
N LEU A 39 8.08 0.01 13.59
CA LEU A 39 8.13 1.47 13.53
C LEU A 39 6.89 2.11 14.18
N VAL A 40 5.69 1.58 13.92
CA VAL A 40 4.45 2.06 14.54
C VAL A 40 4.39 1.74 16.03
N GLU A 41 4.99 0.63 16.46
CA GLU A 41 5.08 0.22 17.87
C GLU A 41 5.84 1.22 18.77
N GLN A 42 6.59 2.18 18.18
CA GLN A 42 7.23 3.27 18.91
C GLN A 42 6.25 4.31 19.48
N VAL A 43 5.07 4.48 18.87
CA VAL A 43 4.01 5.39 19.36
C VAL A 43 3.45 4.87 20.68
N HIS A 44 3.24 5.66 21.72
CA HIS A 44 2.79 5.18 23.04
C HIS A 44 1.63 4.14 22.96
N PRO A 45 1.63 3.03 23.74
CA PRO A 45 0.65 1.94 23.59
C PRO A 45 -0.82 2.35 23.65
N SER A 46 -1.15 3.40 24.42
CA SER A 46 -2.52 3.92 24.48
C SER A 46 -2.96 4.69 23.22
N GLN A 47 -2.00 5.13 22.41
CA GLN A 47 -2.18 5.96 21.21
C GLN A 47 -1.93 5.18 19.91
N ARG A 48 -1.78 3.85 19.99
CA ARG A 48 -1.63 2.99 18.82
C ARG A 48 -2.55 1.76 18.87
N ARG A 49 -2.95 1.29 17.70
CA ARG A 49 -3.53 -0.03 17.46
C ARG A 49 -2.87 -0.59 16.21
N VAL A 50 -2.19 -1.73 16.31
CA VAL A 50 -1.45 -2.31 15.18
C VAL A 50 -1.99 -3.71 14.90
N THR A 51 -2.46 -3.94 13.68
CA THR A 51 -2.72 -5.27 13.14
C THR A 51 -1.64 -5.59 12.11
N LEU A 52 -0.99 -6.73 12.26
CA LEU A 52 0.00 -7.26 11.31
C LEU A 52 -0.55 -8.54 10.68
N LEU A 53 -0.72 -8.54 9.36
CA LEU A 53 -1.17 -9.70 8.59
C LEU A 53 -0.04 -10.16 7.68
N LEU A 54 0.47 -11.37 7.92
CA LEU A 54 1.61 -11.91 7.19
C LEU A 54 1.24 -13.22 6.50
N ASP A 55 1.67 -13.38 5.25
CA ASP A 55 1.57 -14.62 4.49
C ASP A 55 0.18 -15.27 4.63
N GLU A 56 0.06 -16.45 5.23
CA GLU A 56 -1.21 -17.19 5.39
C GLU A 56 -2.32 -16.40 6.08
N GLU A 57 -1.99 -15.39 6.89
CA GLU A 57 -2.94 -14.50 7.55
C GLU A 57 -3.35 -13.31 6.67
N ALA A 58 -2.52 -12.93 5.69
CA ALA A 58 -2.76 -11.86 4.73
C ALA A 58 -3.72 -12.30 3.60
N THR A 59 -4.89 -12.81 3.99
CA THR A 59 -5.96 -13.20 3.08
C THR A 59 -6.89 -12.04 2.74
N ARG A 60 -7.57 -12.10 1.60
CA ARG A 60 -8.61 -11.11 1.23
C ARG A 60 -9.67 -10.98 2.31
N ARG A 61 -10.08 -12.09 2.91
CA ARG A 61 -11.03 -12.08 4.03
C ARG A 61 -10.50 -11.29 5.22
N ASN A 62 -9.28 -11.59 5.68
CA ASN A 62 -8.75 -10.95 6.88
C ASN A 62 -8.50 -9.45 6.66
N VAL A 63 -8.04 -9.05 5.47
CA VAL A 63 -7.91 -7.63 5.12
C VAL A 63 -9.28 -6.92 5.18
N HIS A 64 -10.34 -7.56 4.68
CA HIS A 64 -11.70 -6.99 4.76
C HIS A 64 -12.24 -6.93 6.20
N VAL A 65 -11.94 -7.92 7.03
CA VAL A 65 -12.31 -7.89 8.46
C VAL A 65 -11.60 -6.74 9.16
N GLU A 66 -10.30 -6.62 8.99
CA GLU A 66 -9.51 -5.62 9.71
C GLU A 66 -9.82 -4.19 9.25
N ILE A 67 -9.89 -3.95 7.94
CA ILE A 67 -10.13 -2.60 7.41
C ILE A 67 -11.63 -2.30 7.38
N GLY A 68 -12.43 -3.22 6.85
CA GLY A 68 -13.85 -3.00 6.58
C GLY A 68 -14.75 -3.20 7.79
N GLU A 69 -14.37 -3.99 8.79
CA GLU A 69 -15.19 -4.20 9.99
C GLU A 69 -14.55 -3.56 11.23
N ARG A 70 -13.30 -3.89 11.55
CA ARG A 70 -12.63 -3.40 12.77
C ARG A 70 -12.37 -1.90 12.70
N LEU A 71 -11.59 -1.42 11.73
CA LEU A 71 -11.31 0.02 11.61
C LEU A 71 -12.59 0.84 11.44
N ALA A 72 -13.53 0.35 10.64
CA ALA A 72 -14.83 0.98 10.45
C ALA A 72 -15.65 1.13 11.74
N GLY A 73 -15.50 0.20 12.70
CA GLY A 73 -16.21 0.23 13.98
C GLY A 73 -15.45 0.92 15.12
N GLU A 74 -14.12 1.03 15.03
CA GLU A 74 -13.26 1.50 16.13
C GLU A 74 -12.67 2.90 15.92
N ALA A 75 -12.42 3.32 14.67
CA ALA A 75 -11.79 4.61 14.39
C ALA A 75 -12.76 5.78 14.62
N THR A 76 -12.24 6.88 15.16
CA THR A 76 -13.02 8.10 15.48
C THR A 76 -12.49 9.32 14.76
N GLU A 77 -13.32 10.36 14.60
CA GLU A 77 -13.05 11.55 13.77
C GLU A 77 -11.74 12.30 14.07
N ASP A 78 -11.05 12.00 15.18
CA ASP A 78 -9.76 12.59 15.52
C ASP A 78 -8.57 11.65 15.24
N ASP A 79 -8.85 10.36 14.96
CA ASP A 79 -7.85 9.32 14.75
C ASP A 79 -7.15 9.42 13.38
N LEU A 80 -6.07 8.65 13.25
CA LEU A 80 -5.29 8.51 12.03
C LEU A 80 -5.25 7.04 11.62
N VAL A 81 -5.42 6.77 10.34
CA VAL A 81 -5.30 5.40 9.81
C VAL A 81 -4.08 5.30 8.91
N LEU A 82 -3.19 4.36 9.20
CA LEU A 82 -2.07 3.96 8.35
C LEU A 82 -2.34 2.56 7.81
N LEU A 83 -2.43 2.44 6.50
CA LEU A 83 -2.50 1.16 5.81
C LEU A 83 -1.18 0.95 5.09
N TYR A 84 -0.58 -0.22 5.26
CA TYR A 84 0.68 -0.55 4.60
C TYR A 84 0.56 -1.92 3.91
N PHE A 85 0.96 -2.00 2.65
CA PHE A 85 0.98 -3.23 1.87
C PHE A 85 2.34 -3.43 1.20
N ALA A 86 3.02 -4.52 1.53
CA ALA A 86 4.11 -5.07 0.73
C ALA A 86 3.67 -6.41 0.15
N CYS A 87 3.52 -6.46 -1.17
CA CYS A 87 3.08 -7.66 -1.88
C CYS A 87 3.26 -7.48 -3.39
N HIS A 88 2.94 -8.51 -4.18
CA HIS A 88 2.73 -8.36 -5.62
C HIS A 88 1.54 -7.42 -5.90
N GLY A 89 1.67 -6.62 -6.95
CA GLY A 89 0.53 -5.99 -7.63
C GLY A 89 0.24 -6.69 -8.96
N SER A 90 -1.03 -6.75 -9.36
CA SER A 90 -1.44 -7.36 -10.62
C SER A 90 -2.42 -6.45 -11.36
N PRO A 91 -2.08 -5.93 -12.56
CA PRO A 91 -3.07 -5.34 -13.45
C PRO A 91 -3.92 -6.44 -14.11
N GLU A 92 -5.23 -6.22 -14.22
CA GLU A 92 -6.17 -7.12 -14.90
C GLU A 92 -7.22 -6.32 -15.67
N THR A 93 -7.75 -6.88 -16.75
CA THR A 93 -8.77 -6.23 -17.59
C THR A 93 -10.01 -5.84 -16.79
N SER A 94 -10.54 -4.66 -17.07
CA SER A 94 -11.71 -4.08 -16.40
C SER A 94 -12.65 -3.44 -17.43
N PRO A 95 -13.97 -3.45 -17.20
CA PRO A 95 -14.92 -2.67 -18.00
C PRO A 95 -14.88 -1.17 -17.67
N GLY A 96 -14.01 -0.74 -16.74
CA GLY A 96 -13.82 0.67 -16.38
C GLY A 96 -13.25 1.52 -17.52
N PRO A 97 -13.23 2.86 -17.34
CA PRO A 97 -12.86 3.80 -18.39
C PRO A 97 -11.44 3.56 -18.96
N ASN A 98 -10.54 3.02 -18.14
CA ASN A 98 -9.14 2.78 -18.53
C ASN A 98 -8.87 1.34 -19.00
N GLY A 99 -9.90 0.48 -19.04
CA GLY A 99 -9.80 -0.90 -19.51
C GLY A 99 -9.03 -1.87 -18.61
N VAL A 100 -8.42 -1.39 -17.52
CA VAL A 100 -7.58 -2.14 -16.57
C VAL A 100 -7.87 -1.65 -15.15
N ASP A 101 -7.94 -2.57 -14.20
CA ASP A 101 -7.91 -2.31 -12.75
C ASP A 101 -6.64 -2.94 -12.16
N ARG A 102 -6.19 -2.43 -11.02
CA ARG A 102 -5.04 -2.91 -10.27
C ARG A 102 -5.47 -3.62 -9.02
N TYR A 103 -4.78 -4.72 -8.73
CA TYR A 103 -5.06 -5.57 -7.60
C TYR A 103 -3.82 -5.69 -6.73
N LEU A 104 -3.99 -5.49 -5.43
CA LEU A 104 -3.05 -5.98 -4.43
C LEU A 104 -3.25 -7.49 -4.33
N VAL A 105 -2.17 -8.24 -4.52
CA VAL A 105 -2.17 -9.71 -4.51
C VAL A 105 -1.96 -10.17 -3.08
N LEU A 106 -2.96 -10.86 -2.55
CA LEU A 106 -2.99 -11.40 -1.20
C LEU A 106 -2.65 -12.88 -1.21
N HIS A 107 -2.40 -13.48 -0.04
CA HIS A 107 -1.94 -14.86 0.06
C HIS A 107 -2.89 -15.86 -0.63
N ASP A 108 -4.20 -15.64 -0.52
CA ASP A 108 -5.25 -16.46 -1.12
C ASP A 108 -5.68 -16.00 -2.52
N THR A 109 -4.90 -15.12 -3.16
CA THR A 109 -5.15 -14.76 -4.56
C THR A 109 -4.82 -15.93 -5.48
N GLU A 110 -5.73 -16.23 -6.40
CA GLU A 110 -5.60 -17.28 -7.40
C GLU A 110 -5.24 -16.63 -8.76
N TYR A 111 -4.25 -17.18 -9.45
CA TYR A 111 -3.71 -16.61 -10.69
C TYR A 111 -4.79 -16.43 -11.78
N ASP A 112 -5.71 -17.39 -11.92
CA ASP A 112 -6.79 -17.33 -12.92
C ASP A 112 -7.99 -16.47 -12.49
N HIS A 113 -8.02 -16.06 -11.22
CA HIS A 113 -9.17 -15.43 -10.60
C HIS A 113 -8.83 -14.13 -9.85
N VAL A 114 -7.80 -13.40 -10.33
CA VAL A 114 -7.35 -12.11 -9.74
C VAL A 114 -8.50 -11.16 -9.42
N TYR A 115 -9.47 -10.98 -10.33
CA TYR A 115 -10.67 -10.16 -10.08
C TYR A 115 -11.46 -10.60 -8.83
N ALA A 116 -11.58 -11.91 -8.60
CA ALA A 116 -12.40 -12.47 -7.53
C ALA A 116 -11.65 -12.66 -6.22
N THR A 117 -10.33 -12.78 -6.24
CA THR A 117 -9.52 -13.14 -5.06
C THR A 117 -8.46 -12.12 -4.68
N GLY A 118 -8.09 -11.21 -5.59
CA GLY A 118 -7.25 -10.04 -5.28
C GLY A 118 -8.07 -8.91 -4.65
N LEU A 119 -7.38 -7.87 -4.17
CA LEU A 119 -8.00 -6.66 -3.63
C LEU A 119 -7.89 -5.50 -4.62
N SER A 120 -9.00 -5.11 -5.25
CA SER A 120 -9.03 -4.04 -6.24
C SER A 120 -8.76 -2.65 -5.64
N MET A 121 -7.79 -1.94 -6.21
CA MET A 121 -7.45 -0.59 -5.78
C MET A 121 -8.43 0.46 -6.28
N GLU A 122 -9.02 0.26 -7.46
CA GLU A 122 -9.97 1.19 -8.06
C GLU A 122 -11.39 1.03 -7.50
N ARG A 123 -11.74 -0.16 -7.00
CA ARG A 123 -13.13 -0.47 -6.59
C ARG A 123 -13.29 -0.78 -5.11
N GLU A 124 -12.41 -1.61 -4.57
CA GLU A 124 -12.58 -2.11 -3.20
C GLU A 124 -11.91 -1.18 -2.18
N LEU A 125 -10.69 -0.67 -2.43
CA LEU A 125 -10.03 0.25 -1.50
C LEU A 125 -10.85 1.52 -1.23
N PRO A 126 -11.40 2.24 -2.23
CA PRO A 126 -12.24 3.41 -1.98
C PRO A 126 -13.46 3.04 -1.12
N TRP A 127 -14.08 1.89 -1.40
CA TRP A 127 -15.23 1.43 -0.63
C TRP A 127 -14.86 1.06 0.82
N LEU A 128 -13.70 0.45 1.04
CA LEU A 128 -13.16 0.22 2.38
C LEU A 128 -12.91 1.56 3.09
N PHE A 129 -12.38 2.57 2.42
CA PHE A 129 -12.12 3.88 3.02
C PHE A 129 -13.40 4.66 3.36
N GLU A 130 -14.47 4.48 2.58
CA GLU A 130 -15.79 5.03 2.86
C GLU A 130 -16.42 4.43 4.11
N ARG A 131 -16.12 3.15 4.41
CA ARG A 131 -16.60 2.47 5.63
C ARG A 131 -15.92 2.98 6.89
N ILE A 132 -14.70 3.50 6.79
CA ILE A 132 -13.99 4.11 7.92
C ILE A 132 -14.58 5.51 8.15
N THR A 133 -15.67 5.54 8.91
CA THR A 133 -16.39 6.77 9.24
C THR A 133 -15.72 7.46 10.42
N GLY A 134 -15.15 8.64 10.15
CA GLY A 134 -14.45 9.44 11.15
C GLY A 134 -13.01 8.99 11.32
N PRO A 135 -12.16 9.19 10.33
CA PRO A 135 -10.98 10.03 10.56
C PRO A 135 -10.70 10.96 9.37
N PRO A 136 -10.13 12.16 9.56
CA PRO A 136 -9.82 13.11 8.49
C PRO A 136 -8.60 12.68 7.67
N LEU A 137 -7.81 11.69 8.13
CA LEU A 137 -6.65 11.19 7.40
C LEU A 137 -6.57 9.65 7.39
N VAL A 138 -6.63 9.08 6.18
CA VAL A 138 -6.17 7.72 5.87
C VAL A 138 -4.94 7.82 4.98
N VAL A 139 -3.83 7.23 5.39
CA VAL A 139 -2.60 7.13 4.60
C VAL A 139 -2.39 5.68 4.19
N LEU A 140 -2.36 5.43 2.89
CA LEU A 140 -2.04 4.15 2.29
C LEU A 140 -0.61 4.19 1.75
N LEU A 141 0.25 3.29 2.21
CA LEU A 141 1.59 3.08 1.69
C LEU A 141 1.63 1.73 0.97
N VAL A 142 2.07 1.72 -0.29
CA VAL A 142 2.06 0.52 -1.15
C VAL A 142 3.44 0.24 -1.72
N ASP A 143 4.07 -0.84 -1.24
CA ASP A 143 5.30 -1.40 -1.81
C ASP A 143 5.01 -2.59 -2.74
N ALA A 144 4.36 -2.27 -3.86
CA ALA A 144 3.98 -3.19 -4.93
C ALA A 144 4.19 -2.51 -6.31
N CYS A 145 4.30 -3.29 -7.40
CA CYS A 145 4.23 -2.73 -8.77
C CYS A 145 2.99 -3.20 -9.52
N PHE A 146 2.55 -2.40 -10.48
CA PHE A 146 1.37 -2.68 -11.30
C PHE A 146 1.66 -2.65 -12.81
N SER A 147 2.93 -2.56 -13.18
CA SER A 147 3.36 -2.51 -14.58
C SER A 147 3.18 -3.84 -15.33
N GLY A 148 3.06 -4.95 -14.59
CA GLY A 148 3.08 -6.30 -15.17
C GLY A 148 4.45 -6.71 -15.71
N ARG A 149 5.51 -5.91 -15.46
CA ARG A 149 6.86 -6.17 -15.95
C ARG A 149 7.59 -7.13 -15.01
N ALA A 150 8.24 -8.15 -15.59
CA ALA A 150 9.08 -9.07 -14.84
C ALA A 150 10.23 -8.34 -14.11
N GLY A 151 10.63 -8.87 -12.94
CA GLY A 151 11.79 -8.39 -12.17
C GLY A 151 11.46 -7.49 -10.98
N GLY A 152 10.19 -7.40 -10.57
CA GLY A 152 9.82 -6.86 -9.25
C GLY A 152 8.51 -7.44 -8.75
N ARG A 153 7.90 -6.74 -7.79
CA ARG A 153 6.67 -7.13 -7.11
C ARG A 153 5.42 -6.99 -7.99
N THR A 154 5.39 -7.68 -9.14
CA THR A 154 4.20 -7.72 -10.02
C THR A 154 4.09 -8.99 -10.88
N PHE A 155 2.88 -9.30 -11.34
CA PHE A 155 2.61 -10.18 -12.48
C PHE A 155 1.37 -9.68 -13.25
N GLU A 156 1.24 -10.02 -14.53
CA GLU A 156 0.02 -9.70 -15.30
C GLU A 156 -1.09 -10.73 -15.07
N GLY A 157 -2.30 -10.24 -14.81
CA GLY A 157 -3.51 -11.07 -14.81
C GLY A 157 -3.69 -11.78 -16.17
N PRO A 158 -4.17 -13.04 -16.19
CA PRO A 158 -4.18 -13.85 -17.39
C PRO A 158 -5.08 -13.29 -18.50
N ARG A 159 -6.16 -12.56 -18.17
CA ARG A 159 -7.02 -11.97 -19.21
C ARG A 159 -6.33 -10.79 -19.87
N LEU A 160 -5.67 -9.93 -19.10
CA LEU A 160 -4.88 -8.82 -19.62
C LEU A 160 -3.71 -9.32 -20.45
N ARG A 161 -3.00 -10.34 -19.96
CA ARG A 161 -1.92 -10.99 -20.71
C ARG A 161 -2.40 -11.51 -22.07
N ALA A 162 -3.56 -12.18 -22.11
CA ALA A 162 -4.15 -12.67 -23.35
C ALA A 162 -4.62 -11.52 -24.28
N ALA A 163 -5.19 -10.45 -23.72
CA ALA A 163 -5.63 -9.28 -24.47
C ALA A 163 -4.45 -8.51 -25.10
N ARG A 164 -3.34 -8.33 -24.36
CA ARG A 164 -2.09 -7.74 -24.87
C ARG A 164 -1.44 -8.61 -25.94
N ALA A 165 -1.38 -9.93 -25.75
CA ALA A 165 -0.88 -10.87 -26.75
C ALA A 165 -1.70 -10.89 -28.05
N SER A 166 -2.96 -10.46 -28.02
CA SER A 166 -3.84 -10.36 -29.19
C SER A 166 -3.97 -8.94 -29.76
N ASP A 167 -3.18 -7.98 -29.26
CA ASP A 167 -3.23 -6.55 -29.61
C ASP A 167 -4.63 -5.91 -29.42
N ARG A 168 -5.39 -6.45 -28.46
CA ARG A 168 -6.76 -6.02 -28.12
C ARG A 168 -6.82 -5.17 -26.86
N ALA A 169 -5.69 -4.97 -26.19
CA ALA A 169 -5.59 -4.21 -24.96
C ALA A 169 -4.96 -2.83 -25.22
N GLY A 170 -5.77 -1.79 -25.08
CA GLY A 170 -5.30 -0.43 -24.78
C GLY A 170 -5.65 -0.12 -23.33
N GLY A 171 -4.79 0.62 -22.64
CA GLY A 171 -5.02 1.01 -21.24
C GLY A 171 -3.72 1.11 -20.47
N THR A 172 -3.39 2.33 -20.06
CA THR A 172 -2.44 2.62 -18.98
C THR A 172 -3.23 3.33 -17.91
N VAL A 173 -3.24 2.79 -16.70
CA VAL A 173 -3.83 3.48 -15.55
C VAL A 173 -2.67 4.09 -14.79
N SER A 174 -2.79 5.36 -14.37
CA SER A 174 -1.83 5.97 -13.47
C SER A 174 -2.28 5.80 -12.01
N LEU A 175 -1.37 5.47 -11.08
CA LEU A 175 -1.63 5.43 -9.64
C LEU A 175 -1.95 6.83 -9.13
N SER A 176 -1.42 7.86 -9.80
CA SER A 176 -1.72 9.27 -9.53
C SER A 176 -3.13 9.70 -9.94
N GLU A 177 -3.88 8.86 -10.65
CA GLU A 177 -5.25 9.14 -11.10
C GLU A 177 -6.32 8.39 -10.28
N LEU A 178 -5.93 7.61 -9.27
CA LEU A 178 -6.89 6.92 -8.39
C LEU A 178 -7.76 7.92 -7.62
N GLU A 179 -9.08 7.76 -7.69
CA GLU A 179 -10.02 8.55 -6.90
C GLU A 179 -10.17 7.96 -5.49
N LEU A 180 -9.44 8.51 -4.51
CA LEU A 180 -9.41 8.01 -3.13
C LEU A 180 -10.40 8.70 -2.18
N GLY A 181 -10.95 9.85 -2.57
CA GLY A 181 -11.76 10.71 -1.71
C GLY A 181 -10.95 11.73 -0.88
N GLU A 182 -11.63 12.72 -0.30
CA GLU A 182 -11.02 13.76 0.54
C GLU A 182 -10.43 13.17 1.82
N GLY A 183 -9.26 13.60 2.29
CA GLY A 183 -8.64 13.07 3.51
C GLY A 183 -7.92 11.74 3.31
N ARG A 184 -7.83 11.23 2.08
CA ARG A 184 -7.19 9.95 1.77
C ARG A 184 -5.96 10.24 0.95
N LEU A 185 -4.81 9.71 1.37
CA LEU A 185 -3.53 9.85 0.70
C LEU A 185 -2.97 8.47 0.42
N MET A 186 -2.36 8.32 -0.76
CA MET A 186 -1.63 7.13 -1.13
C MET A 186 -0.20 7.50 -1.52
N VAL A 187 0.77 6.72 -1.05
CA VAL A 187 2.14 6.73 -1.55
C VAL A 187 2.47 5.34 -2.10
N GLY A 188 2.76 5.26 -3.40
CA GLY A 188 3.18 4.04 -4.08
C GLY A 188 4.69 4.00 -4.28
N ALA A 189 5.29 2.80 -4.20
CA ALA A 189 6.72 2.60 -4.31
C ALA A 189 7.31 2.89 -5.70
N CYS A 190 6.51 2.87 -6.75
CA CYS A 190 6.92 3.19 -8.11
C CYS A 190 5.75 3.67 -8.96
N ASP A 191 6.05 4.32 -10.09
CA ASP A 191 5.07 4.63 -11.14
C ASP A 191 4.67 3.36 -11.94
N ASP A 192 3.60 3.44 -12.74
CA ASP A 192 2.95 2.29 -13.40
C ASP A 192 3.75 1.66 -14.55
N ASP A 193 4.77 2.34 -15.06
CA ASP A 193 5.71 1.78 -16.05
C ASP A 193 7.01 1.26 -15.41
N GLN A 194 7.15 1.46 -14.09
CA GLN A 194 8.33 1.11 -13.31
C GLN A 194 8.14 -0.19 -12.51
N VAL A 195 9.20 -0.54 -11.79
CA VAL A 195 9.29 -1.78 -11.03
C VAL A 195 9.70 -1.42 -9.60
N ALA A 196 8.84 -1.75 -8.63
CA ALA A 196 9.18 -1.79 -7.21
C ALA A 196 10.09 -3.00 -6.94
N ARG A 197 11.32 -2.73 -6.52
CA ARG A 197 12.41 -3.71 -6.43
C ARG A 197 12.62 -4.20 -5.02
N GLU A 198 12.96 -5.48 -4.93
CA GLU A 198 13.53 -6.12 -3.76
C GLU A 198 15.06 -6.05 -3.81
N SER A 199 15.70 -5.75 -2.68
CA SER A 199 17.16 -5.67 -2.59
C SER A 199 17.69 -6.54 -1.45
N ALA A 200 18.43 -7.59 -1.82
CA ALA A 200 19.13 -8.43 -0.85
C ALA A 200 20.23 -7.66 -0.10
N GLU A 201 20.83 -6.63 -0.72
CA GLU A 201 21.82 -5.77 -0.08
C GLU A 201 21.19 -4.93 1.03
N LEU A 202 19.96 -4.44 0.81
CA LEU A 202 19.24 -3.66 1.81
C LEU A 202 18.48 -4.55 2.80
N GLY A 203 18.22 -5.81 2.45
CA GLY A 203 17.39 -6.75 3.22
C GLY A 203 15.90 -6.38 3.23
N HIS A 204 15.47 -5.58 2.25
CA HIS A 204 14.15 -4.94 2.20
C HIS A 204 13.75 -4.63 0.74
N GLY A 205 12.47 -4.31 0.53
CA GLY A 205 12.06 -3.53 -0.64
C GLY A 205 12.76 -2.17 -0.64
N VAL A 206 13.18 -1.68 -1.81
CA VAL A 206 13.94 -0.41 -1.88
C VAL A 206 13.12 0.75 -1.31
N PHE A 207 11.82 0.81 -1.62
CA PHE A 207 10.93 1.82 -1.07
C PHE A 207 10.83 1.72 0.45
N THR A 208 10.55 0.51 0.97
CA THR A 208 10.41 0.30 2.41
C THR A 208 11.69 0.60 3.18
N HIS A 209 12.86 0.24 2.65
CA HIS A 209 14.14 0.59 3.26
C HIS A 209 14.29 2.09 3.51
N TYR A 210 13.95 2.91 2.52
CA TYR A 210 14.05 4.37 2.66
C TYR A 210 12.89 4.97 3.46
N LEU A 211 11.71 4.36 3.42
CA LEU A 211 10.61 4.68 4.34
C LEU A 211 11.01 4.47 5.81
N LEU A 212 11.68 3.36 6.12
CA LEU A 212 12.14 3.03 7.48
C LEU A 212 13.25 3.96 7.98
N LYS A 213 14.04 4.55 7.07
CA LYS A 213 14.98 5.61 7.45
C LYS A 213 14.26 6.91 7.82
N GLY A 214 13.20 7.21 7.07
CA GLY A 214 12.32 8.35 7.28
C GLY A 214 13.04 9.70 7.39
N PRO A 215 12.30 10.74 7.83
CA PRO A 215 12.87 12.05 8.06
C PRO A 215 13.69 12.10 9.35
N SER A 216 14.85 12.76 9.29
CA SER A 216 15.80 12.82 10.42
C SER A 216 15.33 13.64 11.62
N ALA A 217 14.23 14.37 11.48
CA ALA A 217 13.67 15.20 12.53
C ALA A 217 12.15 15.32 12.37
N ALA A 218 11.45 15.32 13.51
CA ALA A 218 10.05 15.69 13.57
C ALA A 218 9.84 17.19 13.28
N ASP A 219 8.65 17.53 12.79
CA ASP A 219 8.16 18.89 12.76
C ASP A 219 7.53 19.27 14.14
N GLU A 220 6.87 20.43 14.21
CA GLU A 220 6.12 20.85 15.40
C GLU A 220 5.09 19.80 15.85
N GLY A 221 4.96 19.65 17.17
CA GLY A 221 4.04 18.69 17.79
C GLY A 221 4.47 17.22 17.66
N PHE A 222 5.74 16.94 17.32
CA PHE A 222 6.26 15.57 17.15
C PHE A 222 5.51 14.80 16.04
N THR A 223 5.33 15.48 14.91
CA THR A 223 4.63 14.95 13.72
C THR A 223 5.49 15.08 12.48
N VAL A 224 5.14 14.38 11.40
CA VAL A 224 5.73 14.53 10.07
C VAL A 224 4.63 14.74 9.04
N GLY A 225 4.79 15.74 8.19
CA GLY A 225 3.93 15.91 7.01
C GLY A 225 4.11 14.77 6.01
N VAL A 226 3.00 14.17 5.55
CA VAL A 226 3.02 13.05 4.59
C VAL A 226 3.69 13.44 3.27
N HIS A 227 3.53 14.69 2.82
CA HIS A 227 4.20 15.19 1.62
C HIS A 227 5.72 15.28 1.81
N ARG A 228 6.18 15.76 2.96
CA ARG A 228 7.61 15.81 3.30
C ARG A 228 8.21 14.40 3.37
N LEU A 229 7.51 13.48 4.03
CA LEU A 229 7.88 12.07 4.06
C LEU A 229 8.04 11.51 2.65
N TYR A 230 7.04 11.73 1.79
CA TYR A 230 7.08 11.31 0.40
C TYR A 230 8.27 11.92 -0.35
N GLU A 231 8.51 13.23 -0.26
CA GLU A 231 9.60 13.91 -0.98
C GLU A 231 10.97 13.35 -0.59
N GLU A 232 11.22 13.15 0.71
CA GLU A 232 12.50 12.61 1.20
C GLU A 232 12.69 11.13 0.79
N VAL A 233 11.63 10.31 0.90
CA VAL A 233 11.67 8.90 0.47
C VAL A 233 11.84 8.80 -1.04
N ALA A 234 11.10 9.60 -1.82
CA ALA A 234 11.16 9.58 -3.27
C ALA A 234 12.54 10.00 -3.80
N ALA A 235 13.14 11.04 -3.22
CA ALA A 235 14.50 11.47 -3.55
C ALA A 235 15.51 10.34 -3.30
N ALA A 236 15.45 9.70 -2.14
CA ALA A 236 16.40 8.66 -1.76
C ALA A 236 16.24 7.37 -2.61
N VAL A 237 15.00 6.97 -2.92
CA VAL A 237 14.71 5.82 -3.81
C VAL A 237 15.18 6.11 -5.24
N ALA A 238 14.90 7.31 -5.76
CA ALA A 238 15.32 7.70 -7.09
C ALA A 238 16.85 7.76 -7.19
N GLU A 239 17.53 8.31 -6.19
CA GLU A 239 19.00 8.33 -6.12
C GLU A 239 19.58 6.90 -6.11
N HIS A 240 19.12 6.05 -5.19
CA HIS A 240 19.61 4.68 -5.05
C HIS A 240 19.43 3.85 -6.32
N THR A 241 18.29 4.02 -7.00
CA THR A 241 17.96 3.22 -8.18
C THR A 241 18.46 3.83 -9.48
N GLY A 242 19.03 5.05 -9.46
CA GLY A 242 19.42 5.80 -10.65
C GLY A 242 18.21 6.19 -11.50
N GLY A 243 17.09 6.56 -10.87
CA GLY A 243 15.84 6.98 -11.51
C GLY A 243 15.00 5.84 -12.08
N ARG A 244 15.34 4.58 -11.80
CA ARG A 244 14.60 3.39 -12.30
C ARG A 244 13.38 3.03 -11.46
N GLN A 245 13.29 3.59 -10.26
CA GLN A 245 12.15 3.51 -9.36
C GLN A 245 11.94 4.89 -8.77
N VAL A 246 10.75 5.44 -8.95
CA VAL A 246 10.34 6.76 -8.50
C VAL A 246 9.00 6.59 -7.80
N PRO A 247 8.95 6.72 -6.47
CA PRO A 247 7.71 6.69 -5.73
C PRO A 247 6.74 7.77 -6.22
N VAL A 248 5.45 7.51 -6.04
CA VAL A 248 4.36 8.41 -6.46
C VAL A 248 3.47 8.72 -5.27
N ILE A 249 2.87 9.91 -5.25
CA ILE A 249 1.86 10.30 -4.27
C ILE A 249 0.56 10.67 -4.97
N ASN A 250 -0.56 10.31 -4.35
CA ASN A 250 -1.90 10.66 -4.81
C ASN A 250 -2.82 10.98 -3.61
N GLY A 251 -3.92 11.66 -3.89
CA GLY A 251 -4.94 12.03 -2.93
C GLY A 251 -4.79 13.45 -2.41
N ARG A 252 -5.67 13.85 -1.49
CA ARG A 252 -5.70 15.19 -0.91
C ARG A 252 -6.12 15.12 0.54
N SER A 253 -5.46 15.88 1.42
CA SER A 253 -5.91 16.09 2.79
C SER A 253 -5.46 17.45 3.30
N ALA A 254 -6.36 18.16 3.99
CA ALA A 254 -6.05 19.42 4.67
C ALA A 254 -5.19 19.20 5.94
N ARG A 255 -5.11 17.96 6.45
CA ARG A 255 -4.36 17.57 7.66
C ARG A 255 -3.49 16.34 7.39
N ALA A 256 -2.63 16.43 6.38
CA ALA A 256 -1.73 15.36 5.94
C ALA A 256 -0.50 15.18 6.86
N ARG A 257 -0.70 14.80 8.13
CA ARG A 257 0.38 14.63 9.12
C ARG A 257 0.25 13.31 9.87
N LEU A 258 1.37 12.64 10.06
CA LEU A 258 1.51 11.43 10.90
C LEU A 258 2.23 11.79 12.21
N PRO A 259 2.03 11.04 13.31
CA PRO A 259 2.96 11.10 14.43
C PRO A 259 4.37 10.76 13.95
N TYR A 260 5.40 11.32 14.59
CA TYR A 260 6.77 10.97 14.29
C TYR A 260 7.05 9.54 14.78
N LEU A 261 7.51 8.68 13.86
CA LEU A 261 7.71 7.25 14.13
C LEU A 261 9.20 6.84 14.17
N TRP A 262 10.11 7.72 13.73
CA TRP A 262 11.55 7.45 13.54
C TRP A 262 12.39 7.92 14.73
#